data_AF-A0A414DGR0-F1
#
_entry.id   AF-A0A414DGR0-F1
#
_cell.length_a   1.000
_cell.length_b   1.000
_cell.length_c   1.000
_cell.angle_alpha   90.00
_cell.angle_beta   90.00
_cell.angle_gamma   90.00
#
_symmetry.space_group_name_H-M   'P 1'
#
loop_
_entity.id
_entity.type
_entity.pdbx_description
1 polymer ?
#
loop_
_entity_poly.entity_id
_entity_poly.type
_entity_poly.pdbx_seq_one_letter_code
_entity_poly.pdbx_strand_id
1 'polypeptide(L)'
;MAYGKIYIADLSKKATDLFNELIDAKKLNEKEFISSFKEKYPKDYDLLVYEWEFKVHAFKKNKKGHPVPHPIRPDMILSNMYHNYYYKLIKKPKIQKAKDNYIKRLKCEMGKIGYKIKESPLNKWRFSVIDKSDNKDIATDLQYQELKKLCNQLMNNKKKGGAK
;
A
#
# COMPACT_ATOMS: atom_id res chain seq x y z
N MET A 1 -1.06 -23.74 -23.70
CA MET A 1 -2.33 -22.98 -23.53
C MET A 1 -2.12 -21.87 -22.51
N ALA A 2 -1.90 -20.64 -22.97
CA ALA A 2 -1.56 -19.47 -22.16
C ALA A 2 -2.77 -18.84 -21.44
N TYR A 3 -3.68 -19.66 -20.91
CA TYR A 3 -4.96 -19.21 -20.36
C TYR A 3 -4.80 -18.43 -19.03
N GLY A 4 -3.79 -18.75 -18.22
CA GLY A 4 -3.67 -18.15 -16.88
C GLY A 4 -3.40 -16.64 -16.89
N LYS A 5 -2.52 -16.13 -17.76
CA LYS A 5 -2.14 -14.70 -17.74
C LYS A 5 -3.25 -13.78 -18.26
N ILE A 6 -3.98 -14.19 -19.29
CA ILE A 6 -5.08 -13.41 -19.87
C ILE A 6 -6.28 -13.40 -18.91
N TYR A 7 -6.57 -14.55 -18.28
CA TYR A 7 -7.63 -14.68 -17.27
C TYR A 7 -7.38 -13.80 -16.04
N ILE A 8 -6.15 -13.78 -15.51
CA ILE A 8 -5.80 -12.97 -14.33
C ILE A 8 -5.92 -11.46 -14.60
N ALA A 9 -5.55 -11.01 -15.81
CA ALA A 9 -5.66 -9.59 -16.18
C ALA A 9 -7.11 -9.14 -16.25
N ASP A 10 -7.98 -9.94 -16.88
CA ASP A 10 -9.42 -9.66 -16.97
C ASP A 10 -10.09 -9.68 -15.58
N LEU A 11 -9.76 -10.67 -14.74
CA LEU A 11 -10.23 -10.77 -13.36
C LEU A 11 -9.83 -9.55 -12.52
N SER A 12 -8.61 -9.05 -12.70
CA SER A 12 -8.12 -7.88 -11.98
C SER A 12 -8.90 -6.61 -12.32
N LYS A 13 -9.28 -6.44 -13.59
CA LYS A 13 -10.09 -5.31 -14.04
C LYS A 13 -11.50 -5.39 -13.48
N LYS A 14 -12.17 -6.54 -13.62
CA LYS A 14 -13.51 -6.79 -13.06
C LYS A 14 -13.56 -6.56 -11.55
N ALA A 15 -12.54 -7.03 -10.82
CA ALA A 15 -12.42 -6.79 -9.39
C ALA A 15 -12.24 -5.31 -9.05
N THR A 16 -11.47 -4.57 -9.84
CA THR A 16 -11.28 -3.12 -9.66
C THR A 16 -12.58 -2.36 -9.90
N ASP A 17 -13.28 -2.68 -10.99
CA ASP A 17 -14.55 -2.03 -11.35
C ASP A 17 -15.61 -2.27 -10.28
N LEU A 18 -15.76 -3.53 -9.81
CA LEU A 18 -16.66 -3.87 -8.71
C LEU A 18 -16.29 -3.14 -7.41
N PHE A 19 -14.99 -3.02 -7.11
CA PHE A 19 -14.53 -2.32 -5.92
C PHE A 19 -14.90 -0.83 -5.96
N ASN A 20 -14.75 -0.18 -7.12
CA ASN A 20 -15.14 1.22 -7.32
C ASN A 20 -16.66 1.41 -7.21
N GLU A 21 -17.45 0.53 -7.81
CA GLU A 21 -18.92 0.56 -7.69
C GLU A 21 -19.36 0.47 -6.22
N LEU A 22 -18.74 -0.40 -5.43
CA LEU A 22 -19.05 -0.54 -4.00
C LEU A 22 -18.59 0.65 -3.16
N ILE A 23 -17.53 1.35 -3.57
CA ILE A 23 -17.12 2.63 -2.97
C ILE A 23 -18.20 3.68 -3.23
N ASP A 24 -18.63 3.82 -4.49
CA ASP A 24 -19.61 4.83 -4.90
C ASP A 24 -20.97 4.60 -4.23
N ALA A 25 -21.36 3.33 -4.07
CA ALA A 25 -22.54 2.92 -3.32
C ALA A 25 -22.40 3.05 -1.80
N LYS A 26 -21.22 3.42 -1.27
CA LYS A 26 -20.87 3.46 0.17
C LYS A 26 -21.13 2.14 0.91
N LYS A 27 -21.07 1.01 0.20
CA LYS A 27 -21.29 -0.35 0.73
C LYS A 27 -20.02 -1.17 0.83
N LEU A 28 -18.86 -0.60 0.49
CA LEU A 28 -17.59 -1.31 0.45
C LEU A 28 -17.26 -1.98 1.80
N ASN A 29 -17.43 -3.30 1.82
CA ASN A 29 -16.94 -4.19 2.85
C ASN A 29 -16.60 -5.55 2.23
N GLU A 30 -15.82 -6.37 2.92
CA GLU A 30 -15.31 -7.65 2.38
C GLU A 30 -16.44 -8.61 2.01
N LYS A 31 -17.45 -8.75 2.87
CA LYS A 31 -18.58 -9.66 2.63
C LYS A 31 -19.38 -9.23 1.41
N GLU A 32 -19.68 -7.94 1.31
CA GLU A 32 -20.43 -7.37 0.17
C GLU A 32 -19.65 -7.50 -1.12
N PHE A 33 -18.32 -7.29 -1.08
CA PHE A 33 -17.45 -7.50 -2.23
C PHE A 33 -17.50 -8.95 -2.72
N ILE A 34 -17.36 -9.93 -1.82
CA ILE A 34 -17.41 -11.36 -2.17
C ILE A 34 -18.80 -11.73 -2.71
N SER A 35 -19.88 -11.31 -2.04
CA SER A 35 -21.26 -11.59 -2.48
C SER A 35 -21.55 -10.98 -3.84
N SER A 36 -21.23 -9.70 -4.03
CA SER A 36 -21.45 -9.00 -5.30
C SER A 36 -20.61 -9.59 -6.43
N PHE A 37 -19.40 -10.08 -6.12
CA PHE A 37 -18.55 -10.75 -7.09
C PHE A 37 -19.19 -12.07 -7.57
N LYS A 38 -19.72 -12.88 -6.64
CA LYS A 38 -20.43 -14.13 -6.97
C LYS A 38 -21.66 -13.88 -7.83
N GLU A 39 -22.42 -12.82 -7.53
CA GLU A 39 -23.64 -12.47 -8.25
C GLU A 39 -23.36 -11.93 -9.66
N LYS A 40 -22.40 -11.01 -9.78
CA LYS A 40 -22.10 -10.31 -11.04
C LYS A 40 -21.19 -11.09 -11.98
N TYR A 41 -20.29 -11.91 -11.43
CA TYR A 41 -19.30 -12.69 -12.17
C TYR A 41 -19.33 -14.19 -11.79
N PRO A 42 -20.48 -14.88 -11.93
CA PRO A 42 -20.63 -16.27 -11.50
C PRO A 42 -19.67 -17.19 -12.26
N LYS A 43 -19.46 -16.97 -13.56
CA LYS A 43 -18.53 -17.77 -14.38
C LYS A 43 -17.07 -17.66 -13.91
N ASP A 44 -16.64 -16.46 -13.54
CA ASP A 44 -15.29 -16.24 -13.01
C ASP A 44 -15.14 -16.87 -11.62
N TYR A 45 -16.19 -16.83 -10.80
CA TYR A 45 -16.19 -17.53 -9.52
C TYR A 45 -16.15 -19.06 -9.70
N ASP A 46 -16.93 -19.62 -10.62
CA ASP A 46 -16.93 -21.05 -10.93
C ASP A 46 -15.55 -21.52 -11.43
N LEU A 47 -14.86 -20.69 -12.22
CA LEU A 47 -13.48 -20.97 -12.64
C LEU A 47 -12.50 -20.97 -11.46
N LEU A 48 -12.66 -20.07 -10.48
CA LEU A 48 -11.87 -20.09 -9.24
C LEU A 48 -12.14 -21.37 -8.42
N VAL A 49 -13.40 -21.80 -8.36
CA VAL A 49 -13.80 -23.05 -7.71
C VAL A 49 -13.16 -24.24 -8.43
N TYR A 50 -13.28 -24.31 -9.76
CA TYR A 50 -12.71 -25.36 -10.58
C TYR A 50 -11.18 -25.46 -10.42
N GLU A 51 -10.46 -24.33 -10.45
CA GLU A 51 -9.02 -24.32 -10.18
C GLU A 51 -8.68 -24.83 -8.77
N TRP A 52 -9.48 -24.44 -7.78
CA TRP A 52 -9.30 -24.89 -6.41
C TRP A 52 -9.52 -26.40 -6.28
N GLU A 53 -10.59 -26.94 -6.86
CA GLU A 53 -10.88 -28.37 -6.88
C GLU A 53 -9.76 -29.18 -7.54
N PHE A 54 -9.25 -28.68 -8.68
CA PHE A 54 -8.11 -29.29 -9.36
C PHE A 54 -6.86 -29.34 -8.46
N LYS A 55 -6.55 -28.22 -7.78
CA LYS A 55 -5.43 -28.14 -6.83
C LYS A 55 -5.64 -29.06 -5.61
N VAL A 56 -6.86 -29.18 -5.10
CA VAL A 56 -7.21 -30.10 -4.00
C VAL A 56 -7.04 -31.55 -4.41
N HIS A 57 -7.47 -31.90 -5.62
CA HIS A 57 -7.29 -33.26 -6.15
C HIS A 57 -5.80 -33.59 -6.34
N ALA A 58 -5.00 -32.65 -6.84
CA ALA A 58 -3.55 -32.80 -6.92
C ALA A 58 -2.89 -32.93 -5.53
N PHE A 59 -3.36 -32.13 -4.55
CA PHE A 59 -2.90 -32.21 -3.15
C PHE A 59 -3.16 -33.59 -2.54
N LYS A 60 -4.37 -34.14 -2.72
CA LYS A 60 -4.73 -35.50 -2.22
C LYS A 60 -3.90 -36.62 -2.84
N LYS A 61 -3.44 -36.45 -4.08
CA LYS A 61 -2.57 -37.43 -4.78
C LYS A 61 -1.14 -37.42 -4.27
N ASN A 62 -0.68 -36.35 -3.62
CA ASN A 62 0.68 -36.22 -3.12
C ASN A 62 0.85 -36.96 -1.78
N LYS A 63 0.92 -38.30 -1.84
CA LYS A 63 0.99 -39.18 -0.64
C LYS A 63 2.41 -39.43 -0.10
N LYS A 64 3.47 -39.08 -0.82
CA LYS A 64 4.88 -39.33 -0.41
C LYS A 64 5.80 -38.25 -0.99
N GLY A 65 6.36 -37.40 -0.15
CA GLY A 65 7.49 -36.55 -0.57
C GLY A 65 7.71 -35.30 0.29
N HIS A 66 6.80 -34.32 0.22
CA HIS A 66 7.00 -33.03 0.88
C HIS A 66 5.66 -32.42 1.34
N PRO A 67 5.61 -31.74 2.50
CA PRO A 67 4.40 -31.05 2.95
C PRO A 67 4.04 -29.94 1.96
N VAL A 68 2.92 -30.11 1.27
CA VAL A 68 2.36 -29.08 0.38
C VAL A 68 1.31 -28.28 1.16
N PRO A 69 1.26 -26.95 1.06
CA PRO A 69 0.20 -26.18 1.69
C PRO A 69 -1.17 -26.53 1.09
N HIS A 70 -2.20 -26.56 1.93
CA HIS A 70 -3.55 -26.80 1.45
C HIS A 70 -3.98 -25.67 0.49
N PRO A 71 -4.61 -25.98 -0.66
CA PRO A 71 -5.08 -24.96 -1.59
C PRO A 71 -6.04 -23.97 -0.91
N ILE A 72 -5.81 -22.67 -1.14
CA ILE A 72 -6.59 -21.55 -0.60
C ILE A 72 -7.98 -21.57 -1.23
N ARG A 73 -9.04 -21.52 -0.41
CA ARG A 73 -10.43 -21.50 -0.88
C ARG A 73 -10.74 -20.29 -1.77
N PRO A 74 -11.66 -20.39 -2.74
CA PRO A 74 -12.05 -19.28 -3.62
C PRO A 74 -12.43 -18.00 -2.87
N ASP A 75 -13.22 -18.11 -1.80
CA ASP A 75 -13.61 -16.95 -0.97
C ASP A 75 -12.41 -16.26 -0.31
N MET A 76 -11.41 -17.03 0.12
CA MET A 76 -10.17 -16.47 0.68
C MET A 76 -9.30 -15.81 -0.39
N ILE A 77 -9.35 -16.29 -1.63
CA ILE A 77 -8.70 -15.62 -2.76
C ILE A 77 -9.33 -14.25 -2.98
N LEU A 78 -10.67 -14.17 -3.02
CA LEU A 78 -11.40 -12.91 -3.16
C LEU A 78 -11.20 -11.96 -1.95
N SER A 79 -11.15 -12.50 -0.73
CA SER A 79 -10.81 -11.75 0.49
C SER A 79 -9.41 -11.12 0.41
N ASN A 80 -8.41 -11.91 0.01
CA ASN A 80 -7.04 -11.41 -0.18
C ASN A 80 -6.98 -10.34 -1.28
N MET A 81 -7.73 -10.52 -2.37
CA MET A 81 -7.86 -9.48 -3.40
C MET A 81 -8.45 -8.21 -2.80
N TYR A 82 -9.58 -8.30 -2.09
CA TYR A 82 -10.22 -7.16 -1.43
C TYR A 82 -9.23 -6.40 -0.53
N HIS A 83 -8.50 -7.09 0.36
CA HIS A 83 -7.53 -6.45 1.25
C HIS A 83 -6.38 -5.78 0.50
N ASN A 84 -5.87 -6.40 -0.56
CA ASN A 84 -4.82 -5.82 -1.40
C ASN A 84 -5.30 -4.55 -2.10
N TYR A 85 -6.51 -4.56 -2.67
CA TYR A 85 -7.11 -3.39 -3.31
C TYR A 85 -7.42 -2.29 -2.30
N TYR A 86 -8.02 -2.64 -1.15
CA TYR A 86 -8.29 -1.71 -0.05
C TYR A 86 -7.00 -1.03 0.43
N TYR A 87 -5.93 -1.80 0.62
CA TYR A 87 -4.64 -1.24 0.99
C TYR A 87 -4.10 -0.29 -0.09
N LYS A 88 -4.09 -0.73 -1.35
CA LYS A 88 -3.50 0.01 -2.47
C LYS A 88 -4.24 1.31 -2.77
N LEU A 89 -5.58 1.28 -2.79
CA LEU A 89 -6.42 2.39 -3.24
C LEU A 89 -6.88 3.31 -2.12
N ILE A 90 -7.11 2.77 -0.91
CA ILE A 90 -7.66 3.57 0.20
C ILE A 90 -6.58 3.86 1.25
N LYS A 91 -5.93 2.83 1.79
CA LYS A 91 -5.04 3.00 2.94
C LYS A 91 -3.72 3.67 2.56
N LYS A 92 -3.07 3.23 1.48
CA LYS A 92 -1.76 3.73 1.03
C LYS A 92 -1.81 5.22 0.65
N PRO A 93 -2.79 5.73 -0.12
CA PRO A 93 -2.87 7.16 -0.40
C PRO A 93 -3.15 8.00 0.84
N LYS A 94 -3.98 7.53 1.78
CA LYS A 94 -4.19 8.21 3.07
C LYS A 94 -2.90 8.33 3.88
N ILE A 95 -2.13 7.25 3.98
CA ILE A 95 -0.82 7.25 4.65
C ILE A 95 0.13 8.22 3.93
N GLN A 96 0.20 8.18 2.60
CA GLN A 96 1.07 9.07 1.84
C GLN A 96 0.71 10.54 2.06
N LYS A 97 -0.58 10.89 2.00
CA LYS A 97 -1.06 12.26 2.26
C LYS A 97 -0.73 12.72 3.68
N ALA A 98 -0.85 11.84 4.68
CA ALA A 98 -0.47 12.15 6.05
C ALA A 98 1.04 12.42 6.18
N LYS A 99 1.88 11.59 5.55
CA LYS A 99 3.33 11.79 5.50
C LYS A 99 3.71 13.09 4.80
N ASP A 100 3.08 13.40 3.67
CA ASP A 100 3.35 14.64 2.93
C ASP A 100 2.95 15.88 3.75
N ASN A 101 1.83 15.82 4.49
CA ASN A 101 1.42 16.89 5.39
C ASN A 101 2.40 17.07 6.57
N TYR A 102 2.91 15.97 7.12
CA TYR A 102 3.95 16.01 8.16
C TYR A 102 5.24 16.68 7.64
N ILE A 103 5.72 16.27 6.47
CA ILE A 103 6.91 16.87 5.82
C ILE A 103 6.69 18.38 5.58
N LYS A 104 5.50 18.80 5.15
CA LYS A 104 5.17 20.22 4.99
C LYS A 104 5.23 21.01 6.29
N ARG A 105 4.70 20.46 7.40
CA ARG A 105 4.77 21.10 8.72
C ARG A 105 6.21 21.24 9.19
N LEU A 106 6.96 20.15 9.09
CA LEU A 106 8.38 20.11 9.46
C LEU A 106 9.20 21.13 8.66
N LYS A 107 8.94 21.24 7.34
CA LYS A 107 9.56 22.25 6.49
C LYS A 107 9.29 23.68 7.00
N CYS A 108 8.05 23.98 7.41
CA CYS A 108 7.68 25.30 7.93
C CYS A 108 8.39 25.61 9.25
N GLU A 109 8.49 24.64 10.16
CA GLU A 109 9.19 24.80 11.44
C GLU A 109 10.69 25.02 11.23
N MET A 110 11.32 24.18 10.41
CA MET A 110 12.75 24.31 10.05
C MET A 110 13.09 25.65 9.40
N GLY A 111 12.17 26.20 8.60
CA GLY A 111 12.35 27.51 7.98
C GLY A 111 12.29 28.69 8.95
N LYS A 112 11.59 28.55 10.09
CA LYS A 112 11.43 29.61 11.09
C LYS A 112 12.60 29.70 12.06
N ILE A 113 13.05 28.56 12.59
CA ILE A 113 13.95 28.52 13.76
C ILE A 113 15.40 28.17 13.36
N GLY A 114 15.60 27.70 12.13
CA GLY A 114 16.86 27.11 11.69
C GLY A 114 17.04 25.70 12.28
N TYR A 115 17.89 24.89 11.67
CA TYR A 115 17.98 23.47 12.02
C TYR A 115 19.39 22.89 11.91
N LYS A 116 19.61 21.80 12.63
CA LYS A 116 20.75 20.86 12.50
C LYS A 116 20.20 19.45 12.25
N ILE A 117 20.93 18.64 11.50
CA ILE A 117 20.58 17.24 11.26
C ILE A 117 21.63 16.38 11.97
N LYS A 118 21.19 15.41 12.76
CA LYS A 118 22.06 14.40 13.37
C LYS A 118 21.56 13.01 13.02
N GLU A 119 22.48 12.08 12.82
CA GLU A 119 22.13 10.66 12.72
C GLU A 119 21.77 10.13 14.11
N SER A 120 20.78 9.25 14.18
CA SER A 120 20.36 8.61 15.41
C SER A 120 21.44 7.64 15.89
N PRO A 121 21.83 7.68 17.18
CA PRO A 121 22.83 6.76 17.71
C PRO A 121 22.32 5.32 17.79
N LEU A 122 21.00 5.12 17.89
CA LEU A 122 20.37 3.81 18.05
C LEU A 122 20.02 3.14 16.71
N ASN A 123 19.64 3.94 15.70
CA ASN A 123 19.20 3.45 14.41
C ASN A 123 20.08 4.04 13.29
N LYS A 124 21.04 3.25 12.80
CA LYS A 124 21.80 3.60 11.60
C LYS A 124 20.84 3.93 10.44
N TRP A 125 21.15 4.97 9.67
CA TRP A 125 20.34 5.48 8.55
C TRP A 125 19.03 6.20 8.91
N ARG A 126 18.83 6.51 10.19
CA ARG A 126 17.73 7.34 10.66
C ARG A 126 18.29 8.64 11.19
N PHE A 127 17.64 9.75 10.88
CA PHE A 127 18.14 11.07 11.28
C PHE A 127 17.09 11.84 12.07
N SER A 128 17.57 12.68 12.95
CA SER A 128 16.80 13.63 13.72
C SER A 128 17.07 15.05 13.22
N VAL A 129 16.02 15.85 13.18
CA VAL A 129 16.10 17.29 12.94
C VAL A 129 16.00 17.99 14.29
N ILE A 130 17.06 18.73 14.59
CA ILE A 130 17.23 19.43 15.86
C ILE A 130 17.13 20.93 15.62
N ASP A 131 16.43 21.61 16.52
CA ASP A 131 16.34 23.06 16.53
C ASP A 131 17.73 23.70 16.76
N LYS A 132 18.07 24.72 15.96
CA LYS A 132 19.34 25.42 16.11
C LYS A 132 19.39 26.29 17.38
N SER A 133 18.25 26.81 17.87
CA SER A 133 18.23 27.69 19.06
C SER A 133 18.30 26.86 20.35
N ASP A 134 17.38 25.91 20.50
CA ASP A 134 17.13 25.24 21.78
C ASP A 134 17.76 23.84 21.86
N ASN A 135 18.36 23.37 20.75
CA ASN A 135 18.84 21.99 20.56
C ASN A 135 17.78 20.90 20.89
N LYS A 136 16.49 21.24 20.84
CA LYS A 136 15.39 20.27 21.00
C LYS A 136 15.15 19.50 19.71
N ASP A 137 14.76 18.23 19.83
CA ASP A 137 14.36 17.41 18.69
C ASP A 137 13.00 17.87 18.15
N ILE A 138 12.98 18.31 16.89
CA ILE A 138 11.76 18.70 16.16
C ILE A 138 11.15 17.45 15.49
N ALA A 139 12.02 16.58 14.97
CA ALA A 139 11.63 15.31 14.37
C ALA A 139 12.69 14.26 14.63
N THR A 140 12.25 13.04 14.90
CA THR A 140 13.11 11.88 15.13
C THR A 140 12.80 10.78 14.11
N ASP A 141 13.76 9.89 13.90
CA ASP A 141 13.61 8.68 13.07
C ASP A 141 13.27 8.91 11.58
N LEU A 142 13.66 10.03 10.99
CA LEU A 142 13.43 10.31 9.57
C LEU A 142 14.32 9.44 8.68
N GLN A 143 13.77 8.93 7.57
CA GLN A 143 14.57 8.24 6.56
C GLN A 143 15.32 9.23 5.66
N TYR A 144 16.49 8.82 5.16
CA TYR A 144 17.32 9.64 4.26
C TYR A 144 16.53 10.21 3.06
N GLN A 145 15.68 9.41 2.43
CA GLN A 145 14.87 9.86 1.28
C GLN A 145 13.89 10.98 1.66
N GLU A 146 13.30 10.92 2.86
CA GLU A 146 12.37 11.93 3.36
C GLU A 146 13.11 13.25 3.66
N LEU A 147 14.29 13.16 4.28
CA LEU A 147 15.17 14.31 4.51
C LEU A 147 15.66 14.96 3.22
N LYS A 148 16.10 14.14 2.26
CA LYS A 148 16.57 14.63 0.95
C LYS A 148 15.48 15.43 0.24
N LYS A 149 14.23 14.93 0.25
CA LYS A 149 13.08 15.66 -0.30
C LYS A 149 12.86 16.99 0.43
N LEU A 150 12.91 16.98 1.75
CA LEU A 150 12.68 18.17 2.57
C LEU A 150 13.77 19.24 2.34
N CYS A 151 15.04 18.86 2.36
CA CYS A 151 16.16 19.77 2.09
C CYS A 151 16.09 20.37 0.68
N ASN A 152 15.77 19.56 -0.33
CA ASN A 152 15.60 20.06 -1.71
C ASN A 152 14.45 21.08 -1.82
N GLN A 153 13.34 20.86 -1.10
CA GLN A 153 12.21 21.78 -1.06
C GLN A 153 12.54 23.10 -0.35
N LEU A 154 13.43 23.10 0.65
CA LEU A 154 13.92 24.32 1.31
C LEU A 154 14.87 25.12 0.41
N MET A 155 15.80 24.43 -0.26
CA MET A 155 16.75 25.04 -1.21
C MET A 155 16.05 25.73 -2.40
N ASN A 156 15.00 25.10 -2.95
CA ASN A 156 14.24 25.67 -4.07
C ASN A 156 13.43 26.91 -3.66
N ASN A 157 12.97 27.00 -2.42
CA ASN A 157 12.28 28.20 -1.92
C ASN A 157 13.25 29.39 -1.76
N LYS A 158 14.50 29.15 -1.33
CA LYS A 158 15.53 30.20 -1.26
C LYS A 158 15.85 30.79 -2.64
N LYS A 159 15.87 29.97 -3.69
CA LYS A 159 16.10 30.45 -5.07
C LYS A 159 14.97 31.33 -5.61
N LYS A 160 13.72 31.09 -5.22
CA LYS A 160 12.57 31.90 -5.68
C LYS A 160 12.41 33.25 -4.94
N GLY A 161 12.97 33.40 -3.75
CA GLY A 161 12.99 34.66 -3.00
C GLY A 161 14.19 35.57 -3.31
N GLY A 162 15.05 35.16 -4.26
CA GLY A 162 16.29 35.88 -4.63
C GLY A 162 16.17 36.76 -5.87
N ALA A 163 14.99 36.91 -6.46
CA ALA A 163 14.73 37.94 -7.46
C ALA A 163 14.29 39.21 -6.71
N LYS A 164 15.28 40.03 -6.32
CA LYS A 164 15.08 41.44 -6.03
C LYS A 164 15.26 42.22 -7.33
#